data_AF-A0A959PMX3-F1
#
_entry.id   AF-A0A959PMX3-F1
#
_cell.length_a   1.000
_cell.length_b   1.000
_cell.length_c   1.000
_cell.angle_alpha   90.00
_cell.angle_beta   90.00
_cell.angle_gamma   90.00
#
_symmetry.space_group_name_H-M   'P 1'
#
loop_
_entity.id
_entity.type
_entity.pdbx_description
1 polymer ?
#
loop_
_entity_poly.entity_id
_entity_poly.type
_entity_poly.pdbx_seq_one_letter_code
_entity_poly.pdbx_strand_id
1 'polypeptide(L)'
;MQVRTSDKQLDSLVGLEWDTMHEEWHRVSKTEFKYNESGYNHQTLSYRWDTVAKQWILLGKDERHYNPYGLLSGNIFSSWDEASEQWKNLRQRIFTYDAKDQLLALIQELAELFTTQGFDNYFG
;
A
#
# COMPACT_ATOMS: atom_id res chain seq x y z
N MET A 1 -7.87 -22.36 -12.49
CA MET A 1 -8.03 -21.12 -11.71
C MET A 1 -8.49 -21.52 -10.31
N GLN A 2 -7.59 -21.56 -9.33
CA GLN A 2 -7.94 -21.85 -7.94
C GLN A 2 -8.33 -20.54 -7.28
N VAL A 3 -9.62 -20.40 -6.94
CA VAL A 3 -10.11 -19.27 -6.14
C VAL A 3 -9.55 -19.44 -4.73
N ARG A 4 -8.79 -18.47 -4.23
CA ARG A 4 -8.35 -18.46 -2.82
C ARG A 4 -9.48 -17.90 -1.95
N THR A 5 -10.54 -18.69 -1.77
CA THR A 5 -11.51 -18.44 -0.69
C THR A 5 -10.93 -19.01 0.60
N SER A 6 -10.07 -18.26 1.29
CA SER A 6 -9.95 -18.43 2.73
C SER A 6 -11.00 -17.54 3.37
N ASP A 7 -11.89 -18.11 4.19
CA ASP A 7 -13.03 -17.42 4.83
C ASP A 7 -12.63 -16.28 5.81
N LYS A 8 -11.36 -15.90 5.84
CA LYS A 8 -10.81 -14.79 6.63
C LYS A 8 -9.75 -14.06 5.82
N GLN A 9 -10.09 -12.85 5.39
CA GLN A 9 -9.17 -11.87 4.81
C GLN A 9 -8.87 -10.80 5.86
N LEU A 10 -7.61 -10.36 5.94
CA LEU A 10 -7.20 -9.34 6.90
C LEU A 10 -7.74 -7.99 6.44
N ASP A 11 -8.63 -7.37 7.21
CA ASP A 11 -9.19 -6.06 6.86
C ASP A 11 -8.16 -4.93 7.07
N SER A 12 -7.52 -4.92 8.24
CA SER A 12 -6.59 -3.84 8.59
C SER A 12 -5.56 -4.23 9.66
N LEU A 13 -4.48 -3.45 9.72
CA LEU A 13 -3.47 -3.47 10.78
C LEU A 13 -3.34 -2.06 11.37
N VAL A 14 -3.12 -1.98 12.68
CA VAL A 14 -2.83 -0.73 13.39
C VAL A 14 -1.48 -0.87 14.07
N GLY A 15 -0.54 -0.01 13.69
CA GLY A 15 0.75 0.14 14.35
C GLY A 15 0.62 1.01 15.60
N LEU A 16 1.21 0.53 16.70
CA LEU A 16 1.32 1.24 17.96
C LEU A 16 2.79 1.44 18.29
N GLU A 17 3.11 2.55 18.96
CA GLU A 17 4.43 2.83 19.52
C GLU A 17 4.30 3.12 21.01
N TRP A 18 5.31 2.71 21.79
CA TRP A 18 5.34 2.92 23.23
C TRP A 18 5.92 4.29 23.55
N ASP A 19 5.13 5.15 24.19
CA ASP A 19 5.58 6.43 24.70
C ASP A 19 6.18 6.25 26.10
N THR A 20 7.50 6.39 26.22
CA THR A 20 8.19 6.26 27.51
C THR A 20 7.94 7.44 28.45
N MET A 21 7.55 8.61 27.94
CA MET A 21 7.29 9.80 28.76
C MET A 21 5.93 9.71 29.46
N HIS A 22 4.93 9.14 28.77
CA HIS A 22 3.58 8.99 29.28
C HIS A 22 3.24 7.56 29.75
N GLU A 23 4.16 6.61 29.54
CA GLU A 23 3.99 5.18 29.86
C GLU A 23 2.73 4.56 29.23
N GLU A 24 2.48 4.89 27.96
CA GLU A 24 1.31 4.39 27.23
C GLU A 24 1.61 4.03 25.77
N TRP A 25 0.83 3.09 25.21
CA TRP A 25 0.84 2.80 23.78
C TRP A 25 -0.02 3.82 23.03
N HIS A 26 0.55 4.46 22.01
CA HIS A 26 -0.21 5.34 21.12
C HIS A 26 -0.20 4.82 19.68
N ARG A 27 -1.24 5.18 18.94
CA ARG A 27 -1.39 4.85 17.52
C ARG A 27 -0.41 5.67 16.69
N VAL A 28 0.23 5.02 15.72
CA VAL A 28 1.16 5.69 14.79
C VAL A 28 0.79 5.48 13.33
N SER A 29 0.36 4.27 12.96
CA SER A 29 0.04 3.94 11.57
C SER A 29 -1.17 3.02 11.47
N LYS A 30 -1.84 3.07 10.32
CA LYS A 30 -2.86 2.09 9.95
C LYS A 30 -2.67 1.68 8.50
N THR A 31 -2.94 0.42 8.23
CA THR A 31 -2.98 -0.13 6.88
C THR A 31 -4.30 -0.86 6.67
N GLU A 32 -5.01 -0.55 5.59
CA GLU A 32 -6.25 -1.24 5.20
C GLU A 32 -6.04 -2.02 3.91
N PHE A 33 -6.62 -3.21 3.83
CA PHE A 33 -6.47 -4.12 2.69
C PHE A 33 -7.82 -4.37 2.04
N LYS A 34 -7.86 -4.27 0.71
CA LYS A 34 -9.03 -4.61 -0.09
C LYS A 34 -8.71 -5.72 -1.06
N TYR A 35 -9.66 -6.63 -1.22
CA TYR A 35 -9.49 -7.85 -2.00
C TYR A 35 -10.46 -7.84 -3.17
N ASN A 36 -10.03 -8.39 -4.31
CA ASN A 36 -10.90 -8.58 -5.47
C ASN A 36 -11.73 -9.87 -5.33
N GLU A 37 -12.62 -10.13 -6.29
CA GLU A 37 -13.50 -11.32 -6.31
C GLU A 37 -12.74 -12.65 -6.27
N SER A 38 -11.50 -12.66 -6.78
CA SER A 38 -10.61 -13.83 -6.75
C SER A 38 -9.87 -14.01 -5.42
N GLY A 39 -10.06 -13.09 -4.46
CA GLY A 39 -9.44 -13.11 -3.14
C GLY A 39 -8.02 -12.55 -3.08
N TYR A 40 -7.55 -11.88 -4.13
CA TYR A 40 -6.23 -11.22 -4.14
C TYR A 40 -6.34 -9.79 -3.63
N ASN A 41 -5.38 -9.36 -2.80
CA ASN A 41 -5.28 -7.97 -2.35
C ASN A 41 -4.99 -7.04 -3.54
N HIS A 42 -5.97 -6.28 -4.00
CA HIS A 42 -5.84 -5.39 -5.15
C HIS A 42 -5.61 -3.93 -4.73
N GLN A 43 -5.84 -3.59 -3.47
CA GLN A 43 -5.58 -2.25 -2.96
C GLN A 43 -5.13 -2.31 -1.50
N THR A 44 -4.11 -1.53 -1.17
CA THR A 44 -3.68 -1.25 0.19
C THR A 44 -3.71 0.25 0.42
N LEU A 45 -4.34 0.72 1.50
CA LEU A 45 -4.36 2.13 1.91
C LEU A 45 -3.49 2.31 3.14
N SER A 46 -2.67 3.37 3.17
CA SER A 46 -1.81 3.70 4.31
C SER A 46 -2.25 5.01 4.97
N TYR A 47 -2.17 5.03 6.30
CA TYR A 47 -2.58 6.16 7.12
C TYR A 47 -1.55 6.45 8.21
N ARG A 48 -1.43 7.72 8.59
CA ARG A 48 -0.76 8.15 9.84
C ARG A 48 -1.80 8.60 10.87
N TRP A 49 -1.48 8.44 12.14
CA TRP A 49 -2.31 9.01 13.20
C TRP A 49 -1.96 10.51 13.38
N ASP A 50 -2.98 11.38 13.37
CA ASP A 50 -2.82 12.77 13.78
C ASP A 50 -3.13 12.90 15.27
N THR A 51 -2.11 13.23 16.06
CA THR A 51 -2.21 13.31 17.52
C THR A 51 -2.95 14.55 18.00
N VAL A 52 -3.07 15.60 17.18
CA VAL A 52 -3.76 16.85 17.53
C VAL A 52 -5.24 16.73 17.19
N ALA A 53 -5.56 16.35 15.96
CA ALA A 53 -6.94 16.18 15.49
C ALA A 53 -7.57 14.85 15.93
N LYS A 54 -6.77 13.92 16.50
CA LYS A 54 -7.20 12.60 16.98
C LYS A 54 -7.92 11.77 15.90
N GLN A 55 -7.37 11.78 14.69
CA GLN A 55 -7.93 11.07 13.53
C GLN A 55 -6.85 10.42 12.67
N TRP A 56 -7.24 9.42 11.89
CA TRP A 56 -6.38 8.83 10.86
C TRP A 56 -6.34 9.73 9.63
N ILE A 57 -5.15 10.04 9.15
CA ILE A 57 -4.90 10.82 7.95
C ILE A 57 -4.40 9.91 6.85
N LEU A 58 -5.08 9.93 5.70
CA LEU A 58 -4.73 9.13 4.54
C LEU A 58 -3.44 9.63 3.91
N LEU A 59 -2.49 8.72 3.68
CA LEU A 59 -1.19 9.05 3.11
C LEU A 59 -1.07 8.61 1.65
N GLY A 60 -1.52 7.40 1.37
CA GLY A 60 -1.10 6.70 0.16
C GLY A 60 -1.97 5.51 -0.17
N LYS A 61 -1.84 5.05 -1.41
CA LYS A 61 -2.37 3.76 -1.86
C LYS A 61 -1.37 2.99 -2.71
N ASP A 62 -1.44 1.67 -2.63
CA ASP A 62 -0.82 0.71 -3.53
C ASP A 62 -1.92 -0.10 -4.23
N GLU A 63 -2.04 0.04 -5.55
CA GLU A 63 -3.03 -0.66 -6.38
C GLU A 63 -2.36 -1.77 -7.18
N ARG A 64 -2.78 -3.01 -6.95
CA ARG A 64 -2.14 -4.22 -7.45
C ARG A 64 -3.00 -4.94 -8.48
N HIS A 65 -2.35 -5.38 -9.53
CA HIS A 65 -2.96 -6.10 -10.65
C HIS A 65 -2.34 -7.48 -10.76
N TYR A 66 -3.14 -8.47 -11.13
CA TYR A 66 -2.72 -9.86 -11.22
C TYR A 66 -2.98 -10.39 -12.63
N ASN A 67 -2.08 -11.23 -13.13
CA ASN A 67 -2.29 -11.94 -14.39
C ASN A 67 -3.29 -13.11 -14.20
N PRO A 68 -3.72 -13.79 -15.27
CA PRO A 68 -4.66 -14.92 -15.18
C PRO A 68 -4.17 -16.11 -14.34
N TYR A 69 -2.85 -16.21 -14.09
CA TYR A 69 -2.23 -17.23 -13.24
C TYR A 69 -2.21 -16.82 -11.75
N GLY A 70 -2.65 -15.61 -11.41
CA GLY A 70 -2.67 -15.10 -10.04
C GLY A 70 -1.33 -14.50 -9.59
N LEU A 71 -0.39 -14.26 -10.51
CA LEU A 71 0.87 -13.58 -10.21
C LEU A 71 0.69 -12.07 -10.33
N LEU A 72 1.37 -11.30 -9.48
CA LEU A 72 1.37 -9.84 -9.54
C LEU A 72 1.93 -9.39 -10.90
N SER A 73 1.11 -8.76 -11.75
CA SER A 73 1.52 -8.30 -13.09
C SER A 73 1.92 -6.83 -13.09
N GLY A 74 1.48 -6.06 -12.10
CA GLY A 74 1.83 -4.66 -11.99
C GLY A 74 1.24 -4.02 -10.75
N ASN A 75 1.79 -2.86 -10.38
CA ASN A 75 1.21 -2.07 -9.32
C ASN A 75 1.49 -0.58 -9.47
N ILE A 76 0.62 0.26 -8.91
CA ILE A 76 0.73 1.72 -8.92
C ILE A 76 0.73 2.20 -7.47
N PHE A 77 1.73 3.00 -7.12
CA PHE A 77 1.79 3.72 -5.85
C PHE A 77 1.39 5.17 -6.06
N SER A 78 0.47 5.66 -5.23
CA SER A 78 0.02 7.06 -5.25
C SER A 78 0.06 7.65 -3.84
N SER A 79 0.38 8.94 -3.72
CA SER A 79 0.15 9.71 -2.49
C SER A 79 -1.17 10.46 -2.56
N TRP A 80 -1.79 10.66 -1.40
CA TRP A 80 -2.92 11.55 -1.26
C TRP A 80 -2.43 12.99 -1.08
N ASP A 81 -2.92 13.91 -1.89
CA ASP A 81 -2.71 15.34 -1.70
C ASP A 81 -3.95 15.94 -1.02
N GLU A 82 -3.84 16.20 0.29
CA GLU A 82 -4.93 16.76 1.09
C GLU A 82 -5.35 18.16 0.62
N ALA A 83 -4.45 18.97 0.05
CA ALA A 83 -4.77 20.34 -0.34
C ALA A 83 -5.61 20.39 -1.62
N SER A 84 -5.39 19.43 -2.54
CA SER A 84 -6.17 19.32 -3.78
C SER A 84 -7.24 18.25 -3.74
N GLU A 85 -7.28 17.42 -2.69
CA GLU A 85 -8.13 16.24 -2.58
C GLU A 85 -7.97 15.28 -3.76
N GLN A 86 -6.74 15.11 -4.26
CA GLN A 86 -6.43 14.26 -5.41
C GLN A 86 -5.33 13.24 -5.11
N TRP A 87 -5.37 12.12 -5.82
CA TRP A 87 -4.27 11.16 -5.85
C TRP A 87 -3.18 11.61 -6.81
N LYS A 88 -1.94 11.58 -6.35
CA LYS A 88 -0.74 11.81 -7.19
C LYS A 88 0.01 10.49 -7.36
N ASN A 89 0.11 10.02 -8.59
CA ASN A 89 0.89 8.82 -8.89
C ASN A 89 2.37 9.10 -8.67
N LEU A 90 3.03 8.22 -7.91
CA LEU A 90 4.44 8.31 -7.57
C LEU A 90 5.27 7.40 -8.46
N ARG A 91 4.78 6.17 -8.61
CA ARG A 91 5.52 5.07 -9.19
C ARG A 91 4.58 4.04 -9.77
N GLN A 92 4.93 3.53 -10.94
CA GLN A 92 4.32 2.34 -11.52
C GLN A 92 5.37 1.24 -11.69
N ARG A 93 4.95 -0.01 -11.49
CA ARG A 93 5.77 -1.20 -11.74
C ARG A 93 5.02 -2.18 -12.63
N ILE A 94 5.76 -2.86 -13.48
CA ILE A 94 5.30 -3.98 -14.32
C ILE A 94 6.22 -5.16 -14.06
N PHE A 95 5.62 -6.32 -13.82
CA PHE A 95 6.32 -7.57 -13.57
C PHE A 95 6.02 -8.55 -14.70
N THR A 96 7.07 -9.11 -15.29
CA THR A 96 6.95 -10.15 -16.33
C THR A 96 7.53 -11.45 -15.82
N TYR A 97 7.01 -12.56 -16.32
CA TYR A 97 7.37 -13.90 -15.86
C TYR A 97 7.72 -14.78 -17.06
N ASP A 98 8.60 -15.75 -16.83
CA ASP A 98 8.86 -16.81 -17.80
C ASP A 98 7.75 -17.89 -17.80
N ALA A 99 7.90 -18.92 -18.63
CA ALA A 99 6.93 -20.00 -18.74
C ALA A 99 6.87 -20.92 -17.50
N LYS A 100 7.74 -20.72 -16.51
CA LYS A 100 7.78 -21.45 -15.23
C LYS A 100 7.32 -20.58 -14.06
N ASP A 101 6.63 -19.47 -14.36
CA ASP A 101 6.16 -18.48 -13.38
C ASP A 101 7.28 -17.82 -12.56
N GLN A 102 8.52 -17.83 -13.07
CA GLN A 102 9.64 -17.15 -12.44
C GLN A 102 9.73 -15.71 -12.93
N LEU A 103 10.02 -14.78 -12.02
CA LEU A 103 10.14 -13.36 -12.36
C LEU A 103 11.27 -13.18 -13.38
N LEU A 104 10.92 -12.68 -14.56
CA LEU A 104 11.84 -12.43 -15.66
C LEU A 104 12.34 -10.98 -15.66
N ALA A 105 11.44 -10.01 -15.46
CA ALA A 105 11.81 -8.60 -15.39
C ALA A 105 10.87 -7.80 -14.48
N LEU A 106 11.45 -6.73 -13.90
CA LEU A 106 10.74 -5.64 -13.24
C LEU A 106 11.04 -4.36 -14.02
N ILE A 107 10.00 -3.74 -14.55
CA ILE A 107 10.08 -2.39 -15.13
C ILE A 107 9.46 -1.43 -14.13
N GLN A 108 10.14 -0.32 -13.85
CA GLN A 108 9.66 0.70 -12.92
C GLN A 108 9.73 2.07 -13.59
N GLU A 109 8.65 2.82 -13.46
CA GLU A 109 8.56 4.22 -13.88
C GLU A 109 8.24 5.09 -12.66
N LEU A 110 8.93 6.22 -12.54
CA LEU A 110 8.70 7.21 -11.49
C LEU A 110 8.07 8.45 -12.14
N ALA A 111 7.04 9.01 -11.52
CA ALA A 111 6.52 10.31 -11.96
C ALA A 111 7.56 11.41 -11.67
N GLU A 112 7.79 12.30 -12.63
CA GLU A 112 8.93 13.26 -12.64
C GLU A 112 8.88 14.37 -11.57
N LEU A 113 8.06 14.28 -10.52
CA LEU A 113 7.94 15.32 -9.51
C LEU A 113 7.93 14.75 -8.09
N PHE A 114 9.09 14.31 -7.60
CA PHE A 114 9.35 14.22 -6.15
C PHE A 114 10.65 14.91 -5.78
N THR A 115 10.53 16.19 -5.43
CA THR A 115 11.47 16.80 -4.48
C THR A 115 11.31 16.07 -3.15
N THR A 116 12.39 15.42 -2.74
CA THR A 116 12.52 14.63 -1.52
C THR A 116 12.27 15.50 -0.28
N GLN A 117 11.07 15.42 0.28
CA GLN A 117 10.88 15.63 1.71
C GLN A 117 9.70 14.78 2.20
N GLY A 118 9.98 13.54 2.62
CA GLY A 118 9.05 12.79 3.47
C GLY A 118 8.73 11.34 3.11
N PHE A 119 9.32 10.74 2.08
CA PHE A 119 8.94 9.37 1.67
C PHE A 119 9.91 8.25 2.08
N ASP A 120 11.09 8.56 2.62
CA ASP A 120 12.13 7.55 2.84
C ASP A 120 11.87 6.58 4.01
N ASN A 121 10.80 6.73 4.78
CA ASN A 121 10.59 5.93 6.00
C ASN A 121 9.31 5.08 6.05
N TYR A 122 8.53 4.96 4.96
CA TYR A 122 7.22 4.26 5.03
C TYR A 122 7.17 2.88 4.37
N PHE A 123 8.24 2.41 3.74
CA PHE A 123 8.29 1.06 3.17
C PHE A 123 9.68 0.44 3.37
N GLY A 124 9.89 -0.11 4.56
CA GLY A 124 10.95 -1.07 4.89
C GLY A 124 10.32 -2.41 5.26
#